data_AF-A0A957DEI3-F1
#
_entry.id   AF-A0A957DEI3-F1
#
_cell.length_a   1.000
_cell.length_b   1.000
_cell.length_c   1.000
_cell.angle_alpha   90.00
_cell.angle_beta   90.00
_cell.angle_gamma   90.00
#
_symmetry.space_group_name_H-M   'P 1'
#
loop_
_entity.id
_entity.type
_entity.pdbx_description
1 polymer ?
#
loop_
_entity_poly.entity_id
_entity_poly.type
_entity_poly.pdbx_seq_one_letter_code
_entity_poly.pdbx_strand_id
1 'polypeptide(L)'
;DSGPAVVLQRALEQDLVAGGWPPEDKPFHPHLTLGRVKGEAGQVGRLPWGQALEPLPVPVEAIHLIESQLRPSGPIYTKRHTSHLCLPGNS
;
A
#
# COMPACT_ATOMS: atom_id res chain seq x y z
N ASP A 1 5.63 -14.59 7.20
CA ASP A 1 4.54 -13.91 6.50
C ASP A 1 4.41 -14.38 5.05
N SER A 2 3.21 -14.84 4.69
CA SER A 2 2.86 -15.49 3.41
C SER A 2 1.48 -15.05 2.88
N GLY A 3 0.96 -13.91 3.33
CA GLY A 3 -0.35 -13.41 2.88
C GLY A 3 -0.34 -12.97 1.40
N PRO A 4 -1.51 -12.89 0.73
CA PRO A 4 -1.61 -12.60 -0.70
C PRO A 4 -0.90 -11.30 -1.14
N ALA A 5 -0.98 -10.23 -0.34
CA ALA A 5 -0.30 -8.97 -0.63
C ALA A 5 1.23 -9.10 -0.61
N VAL A 6 1.78 -9.92 0.30
CA VAL A 6 3.23 -10.16 0.39
C VAL A 6 3.70 -10.99 -0.80
N VAL A 7 2.93 -12.00 -1.20
CA VAL A 7 3.24 -12.81 -2.39
C VAL A 7 3.22 -11.95 -3.65
N LEU A 8 2.17 -11.14 -3.82
CA LEU A 8 2.05 -10.22 -4.95
C LEU A 8 3.21 -9.21 -4.99
N GLN A 9 3.54 -8.57 -3.86
CA GLN A 9 4.63 -7.60 -3.84
C GLN A 9 5.97 -8.25 -4.20
N ARG A 10 6.26 -9.45 -3.69
CA ARG A 10 7.51 -10.17 -4.04
C ARG A 10 7.60 -10.50 -5.53
N ALA A 11 6.50 -10.94 -6.14
CA ALA A 11 6.47 -11.22 -7.57
C ALA A 11 6.71 -9.94 -8.40
N LEU A 12 6.03 -8.84 -8.05
CA LEU A 12 6.24 -7.54 -8.69
C LEU A 12 7.68 -7.03 -8.53
N GLU A 13 8.26 -7.17 -7.34
CA GLU A 13 9.65 -6.78 -7.06
C GLU A 13 10.63 -7.54 -7.95
N GLN A 14 10.46 -8.86 -8.09
CA GLN A 14 11.30 -9.68 -8.95
C GLN A 14 11.24 -9.24 -10.42
N ASP A 15 10.04 -8.98 -10.94
CA ASP A 15 9.85 -8.53 -12.32
C ASP A 15 10.41 -7.11 -12.55
N LEU A 16 10.25 -6.20 -11.59
CA LEU A 16 10.80 -4.85 -11.66
C LEU A 16 12.33 -4.86 -11.63
N VAL A 17 12.93 -5.66 -10.76
CA VAL A 17 14.39 -5.85 -10.70
C VAL A 17 14.92 -6.45 -12.00
N ALA A 18 14.25 -7.48 -12.54
CA ALA A 18 14.59 -8.04 -13.85
C ALA A 18 14.46 -7.00 -14.98
N GLY A 19 13.53 -6.05 -14.85
CA GLY A 19 13.34 -4.90 -15.73
C GLY A 19 14.34 -3.75 -15.54
N GLY A 20 15.31 -3.87 -14.62
CA GLY A 20 16.37 -2.89 -14.39
C GLY A 20 16.07 -1.83 -13.32
N TRP A 21 15.00 -1.98 -12.55
CA TRP A 21 14.72 -1.13 -11.39
C TRP A 21 15.52 -1.60 -10.16
N PRO A 22 15.95 -0.69 -9.27
CA PRO A 22 16.60 -1.11 -8.04
C PRO A 22 15.59 -1.80 -7.11
N PRO A 23 16.04 -2.79 -6.31
CA PRO A 23 15.20 -3.41 -5.29
C PRO A 23 14.92 -2.45 -4.14
N GLU A 24 13.80 -2.65 -3.46
CA GLU A 24 13.50 -2.02 -2.17
C GLU A 24 14.29 -2.69 -1.04
N ASP A 25 15.01 -1.88 -0.25
CA ASP A 25 15.86 -2.37 0.85
C ASP A 25 15.03 -2.83 2.06
N LYS A 26 13.81 -2.30 2.20
CA LYS A 26 12.95 -2.55 3.35
C LYS A 26 11.98 -3.72 3.08
N PRO A 27 11.81 -4.63 4.05
CA PRO A 27 10.77 -5.64 3.95
C PRO A 27 9.39 -5.02 3.76
N PHE A 28 8.61 -5.60 2.85
CA PHE A 28 7.23 -5.19 2.65
C PHE A 28 6.34 -5.63 3.81
N HIS A 29 5.76 -4.65 4.48
CA HIS A 29 4.72 -4.84 5.49
C HIS A 29 3.42 -4.23 4.97
N PRO A 30 2.39 -5.01 4.63
CA PRO A 30 1.11 -4.47 4.18
C PRO A 30 0.51 -3.56 5.25
N HIS A 31 0.33 -2.27 4.93
CA HIS A 31 -0.22 -1.29 5.87
C HIS A 31 -0.96 -0.18 5.12
N LEU A 32 -1.86 0.50 5.84
CA LEU A 32 -2.51 1.73 5.39
C LEU A 32 -2.00 2.90 6.22
N THR A 33 -1.41 3.90 5.58
CA THR A 33 -1.02 5.14 6.27
C THR A 33 -2.27 5.97 6.59
N LEU A 34 -2.58 6.16 7.86
CA LEU A 34 -3.70 7.01 8.31
C LEU A 34 -3.32 8.48 8.44
N GLY A 35 -2.05 8.76 8.74
CA GLY A 35 -1.56 10.12 8.95
C GLY A 35 -0.07 10.12 9.28
N ARG A 36 0.52 11.31 9.29
CA ARG A 36 1.91 11.53 9.70
C ARG A 36 1.94 12.62 10.76
N VAL A 37 2.52 12.31 11.91
CA VAL A 37 2.68 13.27 13.02
C VAL A 37 4.06 13.91 12.91
N LYS A 38 4.12 15.24 12.99
CA LYS A 38 5.38 16.01 13.05
C LYS A 38 5.52 16.61 14.44
N GLY A 39 6.70 16.49 15.05
CA GLY A 39 6.96 16.97 16.41
C GLY A 39 6.39 16.04 17.48
N GLU A 40 6.18 16.57 18.68
CA GLU A 40 5.61 15.78 19.79
C GLU A 40 4.19 15.31 19.47
N ALA A 41 3.90 14.07 19.87
CA ALA A 41 2.65 13.40 19.50
C ALA A 41 1.37 14.04 20.08
N GLY A 42 1.49 15.05 20.97
CA GLY A 42 0.38 15.85 21.46
C GLY A 42 -0.85 15.03 21.86
N GLN A 43 -2.04 15.45 21.42
CA GLN A 43 -3.29 14.70 21.64
C GLN A 43 -3.35 13.40 20.84
N VAL A 44 -2.66 13.33 19.69
CA VAL A 44 -2.64 12.14 18.83
C VAL A 44 -1.99 10.96 19.56
N GLY A 45 -0.95 11.18 20.35
CA GLY A 45 -0.29 10.15 21.16
C GLY A 45 -1.16 9.58 22.28
N ARG A 46 -2.28 10.24 22.62
CA ARG A 46 -3.23 9.77 23.65
C ARG A 46 -4.36 8.92 23.06
N LEU A 47 -4.46 8.81 21.74
CA LEU A 47 -5.41 7.91 21.09
C LEU A 47 -5.03 6.45 21.41
N PRO A 48 -6.01 5.54 21.53
CA PRO A 48 -5.77 4.14 21.85
C PRO A 48 -5.24 3.36 20.63
N TRP A 49 -4.07 3.76 20.13
CA TRP A 49 -3.38 3.07 19.04
C TRP A 49 -3.11 1.62 19.42
N GLY A 50 -3.29 0.70 18.47
CA GLY A 50 -3.06 -0.73 18.70
C GLY A 50 -4.20 -1.45 19.41
N GLN A 51 -5.33 -0.79 19.68
CA GLN A 51 -6.55 -1.50 20.06
C GLN A 51 -6.94 -2.47 18.94
N ALA A 52 -7.19 -3.72 19.30
CA ALA A 52 -7.66 -4.73 18.36
C ALA A 52 -8.98 -4.23 17.75
N LEU A 53 -9.00 -4.16 16.43
CA LEU A 53 -10.20 -3.87 15.67
C LEU A 53 -10.75 -5.18 15.15
N GLU A 54 -12.08 -5.26 15.07
CA GLU A 54 -12.72 -6.35 14.35
C GLU A 54 -12.25 -6.33 12.89
N PRO A 55 -11.79 -7.47 12.34
CA PRO A 55 -11.37 -7.54 10.96
C PRO A 55 -12.51 -7.11 10.02
N LEU A 56 -12.23 -6.15 9.15
CA LEU A 56 -13.14 -5.74 8.09
C LEU A 56 -12.70 -6.37 6.77
N PRO A 57 -13.47 -7.32 6.20
CA PRO A 57 -13.17 -7.85 4.88
C PRO A 57 -13.32 -6.75 3.82
N VAL A 58 -12.25 -6.50 3.07
CA VAL A 58 -12.27 -5.57 1.94
C VAL A 58 -11.87 -6.35 0.68
N PRO A 59 -12.77 -6.53 -0.29
CA PRO A 59 -12.43 -7.18 -1.54
C PRO A 59 -11.44 -6.30 -2.33
N VAL A 60 -10.39 -6.93 -2.88
CA VAL A 60 -9.42 -6.26 -3.74
C VAL A 60 -9.67 -6.70 -5.18
N GLU A 61 -10.21 -5.79 -5.98
CA GLU A 61 -10.62 -6.07 -7.37
C GLU A 61 -9.58 -5.64 -8.40
N ALA A 62 -8.61 -4.81 -8.01
CA ALA A 62 -7.64 -4.26 -8.94
C ALA A 62 -6.36 -3.78 -8.23
N ILE A 63 -5.30 -3.72 -9.02
CA ILE A 63 -4.05 -3.03 -8.69
C ILE A 63 -3.96 -1.79 -9.59
N HIS A 64 -3.54 -0.67 -9.01
CA HIS A 64 -3.35 0.58 -9.74
C HIS A 64 -1.89 1.02 -9.73
N LEU A 65 -1.37 1.40 -10.90
CA LEU A 65 -0.13 2.16 -10.99
C LEU A 65 -0.47 3.64 -10.77
N ILE A 66 0.08 4.22 -9.71
CA ILE A 66 -0.15 5.61 -9.33
C ILE A 66 1.14 6.40 -9.52
N GLU A 67 1.05 7.55 -10.19
CA GLU A 67 2.12 8.55 -10.19
C GLU A 67 1.81 9.62 -9.15
N SER A 68 2.82 9.98 -8.36
CA SER A 68 2.76 11.06 -7.38
C SER A 68 3.66 12.22 -7.80
N GLN A 69 3.07 13.37 -8.12
CA GLN A 69 3.81 14.60 -8.39
C GLN A 69 3.79 15.50 -7.15
N LEU A 70 4.94 15.69 -6.51
CA LEU A 70 5.07 16.54 -5.32
C LEU A 70 4.94 18.02 -5.68
N ARG A 71 4.07 18.74 -4.98
CA ARG A 71 3.96 20.20 -5.06
C ARG A 71 4.00 20.82 -3.66
N PRO A 72 4.33 22.12 -3.53
CA PRO A 72 4.28 22.82 -2.24
C PRO A 72 2.91 22.72 -1.55
N SER A 73 1.82 22.67 -2.32
CA SER A 73 0.45 22.51 -1.80
C SER A 73 0.08 21.06 -1.42
N GLY A 74 0.98 20.10 -1.64
CA GLY A 74 0.72 18.68 -1.45
C GLY A 74 0.90 17.85 -2.74
N PRO A 75 0.99 16.52 -2.62
CA PRO A 75 1.11 15.63 -3.77
C PRO A 75 -0.16 15.60 -4.62
N ILE A 76 0.00 15.59 -5.94
CA ILE A 76 -1.09 15.23 -6.87
C ILE A 76 -0.87 13.80 -7.33
N TYR A 77 -1.89 12.97 -7.11
CA TYR A 77 -1.88 11.57 -7.52
C TYR A 77 -2.63 11.40 -8.84
N THR A 78 -2.00 10.71 -9.79
CA THR A 78 -2.61 10.36 -11.07
C THR A 78 -2.59 8.85 -11.25
N LYS A 79 -3.74 8.24 -11.54
CA LYS A 79 -3.81 6.83 -11.91
C LYS A 79 -3.33 6.65 -13.35
N ARG A 80 -2.23 5.92 -13.54
CA ARG A 80 -1.63 5.66 -14.86
C ARG A 80 -2.11 4.36 -15.48
N HIS A 81 -2.40 3.35 -14.67
CA HIS A 81 -2.89 2.07 -15.13
C HIS A 81 -3.79 1.39 -14.10
N THR A 82 -4.66 0.51 -14.56
CA THR A 82 -5.48 -0.38 -13.74
C THR A 82 -5.36 -1.80 -14.28
N SER A 83 -4.87 -2.72 -13.46
CA SER A 83 -4.91 -4.14 -13.74
C SER A 83 -5.97 -4.77 -12.84
N HIS A 84 -7.02 -5.31 -13.44
CA HIS A 84 -8.10 -5.96 -12.71
C HIS A 84 -7.67 -7.35 -12.26
N LEU A 85 -7.85 -7.64 -10.98
CA LEU A 85 -7.67 -8.97 -10.44
C LEU A 85 -8.90 -9.79 -10.83
N CYS A 86 -8.68 -10.91 -11.50
CA CYS A 86 -9.75 -11.84 -11.78
C CYS A 86 -10.14 -12.51 -10.45
N LEU A 87 -11.22 -12.04 -9.84
CA LEU A 87 -11.80 -12.73 -8.68
C LEU A 87 -12.37 -14.06 -9.19
N PRO A 88 -11.99 -15.21 -8.62
CA PRO A 88 -12.62 -16.46 -8.97
C PRO A 88 -14.11 -16.40 -8.57
N GLY A 89 -14.99 -16.31 -9.57
CA GLY A 89 -16.43 -16.55 -9.43
C GLY A 89 -17.33 -15.32 -9.60
N ASN A 90 -17.84 -15.13 -10.81
CA ASN A 90 -19.20 -14.63 -11.03
C ASN A 90 -19.73 -15.23 -12.36
N SER A 91 -19.72 -16.56 -12.44
CA SER A 91 -20.47 -17.36 -13.41
C SER A 91 -21.61 -18.05 -12.68
#